data_AF-A0A1H8T729-F1
#
_entry.id   AF-A0A1H8T729-F1
#
_cell.length_a   1.000
_cell.length_b   1.000
_cell.length_c   1.000
_cell.angle_alpha   90.00
_cell.angle_beta   90.00
_cell.angle_gamma   90.00
#
_symmetry.space_group_name_H-M   'P 1'
#
loop_
_entity.id
_entity.type
_entity.pdbx_description
1 polymer ?
#
loop_
_entity_poly.entity_id
_entity_poly.type
_entity_poly.pdbx_seq_one_letter_code
_entity_poly.pdbx_strand_id
1 'polypeptide(L)' 'MADVQYLRVYVRQLRQKVEKFPDQPQYITTETGVGYRLREPD' A
#
# COMPACT_ATOMS: atom_id res chain seq x y z
N MET A 1 16.19 -6.44 -7.20
CA MET A 1 15.03 -7.26 -7.60
C MET A 1 14.29 -7.89 -6.41
N ALA A 2 14.96 -8.26 -5.31
CA ALA A 2 14.30 -8.79 -4.10
C ALA A 2 13.48 -7.72 -3.32
N ASP A 3 13.97 -6.48 -3.26
CA ASP A 3 13.33 -5.42 -2.46
C ASP A 3 11.90 -5.06 -2.90
N VAL A 4 11.60 -5.13 -4.20
CA VAL A 4 10.26 -4.76 -4.70
C VAL A 4 9.23 -5.83 -4.32
N GLN A 5 9.60 -7.10 -4.34
CA GLN A 5 8.72 -8.18 -3.89
C GLN A 5 8.48 -8.09 -2.39
N TYR A 6 9.54 -7.81 -1.62
CA TYR A 6 9.43 -7.58 -0.19
C TYR A 6 8.52 -6.38 0.13
N LEU A 7 8.69 -5.26 -0.56
CA LEU A 7 7.85 -4.07 -0.41
C LEU A 7 6.37 -4.36 -0.71
N ARG A 8 6.06 -5.13 -1.77
CA ARG A 8 4.68 -5.53 -2.09
C ARG A 8 4.05 -6.35 -0.97
N VAL A 9 4.79 -7.31 -0.42
CA VAL A 9 4.33 -8.13 0.70
C VAL A 9 4.08 -7.26 1.93
N TYR A 10 5.03 -6.37 2.25
CA TYR A 10 4.93 -5.50 3.42
C TYR A 10 3.75 -4.52 3.30
N VAL A 11 3.56 -3.89 2.14
CA VAL A 11 2.41 -3.00 1.90
C VAL A 11 1.08 -3.75 1.98
N ARG A 12 1.02 -4.99 1.48
CA ARG A 12 -0.19 -5.83 1.64
C ARG A 12 -0.51 -6.08 3.11
N GLN A 13 0.49 -6.43 3.93
CA GLN A 13 0.31 -6.64 5.37
C GLN A 13 -0.06 -5.34 6.09
N LEU A 14 0.49 -4.21 5.67
CA LEU A 14 0.19 -2.91 6.27
C LEU A 14 -1.26 -2.50 5.97
N ARG A 15 -1.72 -2.63 4.71
CA ARG A 15 -3.11 -2.36 4.33
C ARG A 15 -4.11 -3.21 5.13
N GLN A 16 -3.79 -4.47 5.40
CA GLN A 16 -4.63 -5.34 6.25
C GLN A 16 -4.80 -4.83 7.69
N LYS A 17 -3.87 -4.01 8.18
CA LYS A 17 -3.90 -3.48 9.56
C LYS A 17 -4.53 -2.09 9.65
N VAL A 18 -4.40 -1.27 8.62
CA VAL A 18 -4.74 0.17 8.68
C VAL A 18 -5.93 0.55 7.81
N GLU A 19 -6.20 -0.19 6.72
CA GLU A 19 -7.32 0.10 5.84
C GLU A 19 -8.59 -0.57 6.40
N LYS A 20 -9.72 0.13 6.31
CA LYS A 20 -11.03 -0.48 6.60
C LYS A 20 -11.35 -1.61 5.62
N PHE A 21 -11.00 -1.42 4.35
CA PHE A 21 -11.16 -2.38 3.26
C PHE A 21 -9.82 -2.48 2.50
N PRO A 22 -9.00 -3.51 2.74
CA PRO A 22 -7.62 -3.59 2.20
C PRO A 22 -7.53 -3.63 0.66
N ASP A 23 -8.59 -4.05 -0.02
CA ASP A 23 -8.77 -4.08 -1.47
C ASP A 23 -9.23 -2.73 -2.05
N GLN A 24 -9.68 -1.80 -1.21
CA GLN A 24 -10.07 -0.43 -1.55
C GLN A 24 -9.25 0.58 -0.73
N PRO A 25 -7.92 0.66 -0.94
CA PRO A 25 -7.03 1.41 -0.07
C PRO A 25 -7.25 2.92 -0.17
N GLN A 26 -7.42 3.58 0.98
CA GLN A 26 -7.56 5.02 1.12
C GLN A 26 -6.27 5.68 1.62
N TYR A 27 -5.57 5.04 2.55
CA TYR A 27 -4.34 5.57 3.14
C TYR A 27 -3.10 5.25 2.30
N ILE A 28 -2.96 4.01 1.82
CA ILE A 28 -1.76 3.58 1.10
C ILE A 28 -2.15 3.22 -0.33
N THR A 29 -2.03 4.18 -1.24
CA THR A 29 -2.43 4.00 -2.65
C THR A 29 -1.28 3.50 -3.52
N THR A 30 -1.61 2.85 -4.64
CA THR A 30 -0.63 2.46 -5.66
C THR A 30 -0.54 3.58 -6.69
N GLU A 31 0.67 4.08 -6.96
CA GLU A 31 0.96 5.05 -8.01
C GLU A 31 1.72 4.35 -9.13
N THR A 32 1.03 4.13 -10.25
CA THR A 32 1.57 3.38 -11.39
C THR A 32 2.87 3.99 -11.91
N GLY A 33 3.91 3.17 -12.06
CA GLY A 33 5.23 3.61 -12.52
C GLY A 33 6.12 4.22 -11.44
N VAL A 34 5.58 4.49 -10.23
CA VAL A 34 6.30 5.10 -9.11
C VAL A 34 6.42 4.14 -7.93
N GLY A 35 5.30 3.61 -7.43
CA GLY A 35 5.28 2.75 -6.26
C GLY A 35 4.04 2.95 -5.39
N TYR A 36 4.24 3.26 -4.11
CA TYR A 36 3.18 3.44 -3.14
C TYR A 36 3.22 4.83 -2.55
N ARG A 37 2.04 5.40 -2.28
CA ARG A 37 1.88 6.73 -1.71
C ARG A 37 1.00 6.69 -0.48
N LEU A 38 1.47 7.30 0.61
CA LEU A 38 0.68 7.58 1.80
C LEU A 38 -0.18 8.82 1.54
N ARG A 39 -1.46 8.75 1.91
CA ARG A 39 -2.43 9.84 1.87
C ARG A 39 -3.01 10.06 3.27
N GLU A 40 -3.24 11.32 3.61
CA GLU A 40 -4.10 11.66 4.73
C GLU A 40 -5.56 11.39 4.33
N PRO A 41 -6.36 10.79 5.22
CA PRO A 41 -7.81 10.72 4.98
C PRO A 41 -8.38 12.14 5.01
N ASP A 42 -9.32 12.43 4.11
CA ASP A 42 -10.21 13.58 4.24
C ASP A 42 -11.15 13.43 5.46
#